data_AF-A0A7X5L8Y1-F1
#
_entry.id   AF-A0A7X5L8Y1-F1
#
_cell.length_a   1.000
_cell.length_b   1.000
_cell.length_c   1.000
_cell.angle_alpha   90.00
_cell.angle_beta   90.00
_cell.angle_gamma   90.00
#
_symmetry.space_group_name_H-M   'P 1'
#
loop_
_entity.id
_entity.type
_entity.pdbx_description
1 polymer ?
#
loop_
_entity_poly.entity_id
_entity_poly.type
_entity_poly.pdbx_seq_one_letter_code
_entity_poly.pdbx_strand_id
1 'polypeptide(L)' 'MCTLFDEIAKEGEIKGKAEGIIETGLDFGLSENDILERLQMKLNVSLQKAQEYFEMFGKRTV' A
#
# COMPACT_ATOMS: atom_id res chain seq x y z
N MET A 1 3.90 18.36 22.65
CA MET A 1 3.53 16.98 22.99
C MET A 1 2.16 16.69 22.40
N CYS A 2 2.14 16.25 21.13
CA CYS A 2 0.94 15.77 20.43
C CYS A 2 1.37 14.60 19.55
N THR A 3 1.95 13.56 20.15
CA THR A 3 2.55 12.47 19.35
C THR A 3 1.54 11.44 18.88
N LEU A 4 0.32 11.44 19.44
CA LEU A 4 -0.71 10.45 19.10
C LEU A 4 -1.39 10.74 17.74
N PHE A 5 -1.61 12.01 17.39
CA PHE A 5 -2.27 12.38 16.13
C PHE A 5 -1.33 12.26 14.92
N ASP A 6 -0.03 12.52 15.09
CA ASP A 6 0.98 12.36 14.04
C ASP A 6 1.21 10.89 13.67
N GLU A 7 1.15 9.98 14.64
CA GLU A 7 1.22 8.53 14.38
C GLU A 7 0.00 8.03 13.60
N ILE A 8 -1.21 8.44 14.00
CA ILE A 8 -2.45 8.06 13.32
C ILE A 8 -2.49 8.64 11.89
N ALA A 9 -2.01 9.87 11.70
CA ALA A 9 -1.92 10.48 10.38
C ALA A 9 -0.93 9.73 9.46
N LYS A 10 0.23 9.31 9.98
CA LYS A 10 1.19 8.49 9.23
C LYS A 10 0.64 7.13 8.85
N GLU A 11 -0.06 6.45 9.76
CA GLU A 11 -0.67 5.15 9.45
C GLU A 11 -1.77 5.26 8.39
N GLY A 12 -2.59 6.31 8.45
CA GLY A 12 -3.59 6.62 7.44
C GLY A 12 -2.98 6.92 6.07
N GLU A 13 -1.89 7.70 6.04
CA GLU A 13 -1.19 8.06 4.80
C GLU A 13 -0.55 6.83 4.13
N ILE A 14 0.09 5.95 4.91
CA ILE A 14 0.71 4.73 4.38
C ILE A 14 -0.35 3.79 3.80
N LYS A 15 -1.48 3.61 4.49
CA LYS A 15 -2.59 2.78 3.98
C LYS A 15 -3.21 3.36 2.72
N GLY A 16 -3.48 4.67 2.68
CA GLY A 16 -4.05 5.32 1.50
C GLY A 16 -3.10 5.29 0.30
N LYS A 17 -1.79 5.46 0.52
CA LYS A 17 -0.78 5.28 -0.53
C LYS A 17 -0.70 3.84 -1.02
N ALA A 18 -0.76 2.86 -0.12
CA ALA A 18 -0.75 1.45 -0.49
C ALA A 18 -1.97 1.10 -1.37
N GLU A 19 -3.17 1.46 -0.92
CA GLU A 19 -4.43 1.25 -1.64
C GLU A 19 -4.37 1.89 -3.03
N GLY A 20 -3.96 3.17 -3.12
CA GLY A 20 -3.86 3.85 -4.41
C GLY A 20 -2.86 3.23 -5.39
N ILE A 21 -1.71 2.73 -4.90
CA ILE A 21 -0.75 2.01 -5.75
C ILE A 21 -1.33 0.70 -6.26
N ILE A 22 -2.07 -0.03 -5.43
CA ILE A 22 -2.65 -1.33 -5.76
C ILE A 22 -3.82 -1.17 -6.73
N GLU A 23 -4.77 -0.30 -6.42
CA GLU A 23 -5.93 -0.03 -7.28
C GLU A 23 -5.50 0.50 -8.65
N THR A 24 -4.62 1.51 -8.67
CA THR A 24 -4.08 2.04 -9.93
C THR A 24 -3.29 0.97 -10.66
N GLY A 25 -2.51 0.15 -9.96
CA GLY A 25 -1.75 -0.92 -10.57
C GLY A 25 -2.66 -1.96 -11.25
N LEU A 26 -3.74 -2.36 -10.59
CA LEU A 26 -4.72 -3.29 -11.13
C LEU A 26 -5.52 -2.69 -12.30
N ASP A 27 -5.93 -1.42 -12.20
CA ASP A 27 -6.64 -0.69 -13.27
C ASP A 27 -5.79 -0.57 -14.54
N PHE A 28 -4.48 -0.35 -14.39
CA PHE A 28 -3.52 -0.34 -15.49
C PHE A 28 -3.12 -1.73 -16.00
N GLY A 29 -3.60 -2.81 -15.37
CA GLY A 29 -3.24 -4.18 -15.73
C GLY A 29 -1.79 -4.55 -15.40
N LEU A 30 -1.18 -3.90 -14.40
CA LEU A 30 0.14 -4.26 -13.90
C LEU A 30 0.12 -5.65 -13.26
N SER A 31 1.23 -6.36 -13.40
CA SER A 31 1.42 -7.63 -12.71
C SER A 31 1.60 -7.40 -11.21
N GLU A 32 1.24 -8.38 -10.40
CA GLU A 32 1.41 -8.34 -8.94
C GLU A 32 2.82 -7.91 -8.53
N ASN A 33 3.86 -8.47 -9.17
CA ASN A 33 5.25 -8.10 -8.89
C ASN A 33 5.55 -6.61 -9.10
N ASP A 34 5.04 -6.00 -10.18
CA ASP A 34 5.21 -4.56 -10.47
C ASP A 34 4.56 -3.70 -9.39
N ILE A 35 3.39 -4.12 -8.91
CA ILE A 35 2.64 -3.44 -7.85
C ILE A 35 3.38 -3.58 -6.52
N LEU A 36 3.92 -4.77 -6.22
CA LEU A 36 4.72 -5.04 -5.03
C LEU A 36 6.04 -4.26 -5.03
N GLU A 37 6.72 -4.14 -6.18
CA GLU A 37 7.92 -3.29 -6.29
C GLU A 37 7.60 -1.81 -6.03
N ARG A 38 6.47 -1.31 -6.57
CA ARG A 38 6.02 0.06 -6.32
C ARG A 38 5.68 0.28 -4.86
N LEU A 39 4.98 -0.66 -4.20
CA LEU A 39 4.69 -0.61 -2.77
C LEU A 39 5.98 -0.56 -1.95
N GLN A 40 6.94 -1.46 -2.23
CA GLN A 40 8.23 -1.50 -1.53
C GLN A 40 8.99 -0.18 -1.70
N MET A 41 9.13 0.33 -2.93
CA MET A 41 9.86 1.58 -3.18
C MET A 41 9.15 2.82 -2.61
N LYS A 42 7.83 2.93 -2.77
CA LYS A 42 7.06 4.12 -2.36
C LYS A 42 6.82 4.19 -0.86
N LEU A 43 6.61 3.04 -0.21
CA LEU A 43 6.36 2.96 1.23
C LEU A 43 7.62 2.59 2.01
N ASN A 44 8.72 2.26 1.33
CA ASN A 44 9.97 1.81 1.92
C ASN A 44 9.76 0.64 2.90
N VAL A 45 8.93 -0.33 2.47
CA VAL A 45 8.55 -1.53 3.24
C VAL A 45 9.17 -2.78 2.64
N SER A 46 9.23 -3.87 3.41
CA SER A 46 9.69 -5.17 2.91
C SER A 46 8.68 -5.80 1.95
N LEU A 47 9.15 -6.73 1.11
CA LEU A 47 8.30 -7.51 0.21
C LEU A 47 7.12 -8.15 0.95
N GLN A 48 7.37 -8.73 2.12
CA GLN A 48 6.32 -9.34 2.95
C GLN A 48 5.22 -8.33 3.29
N LYS A 49 5.59 -7.11 3.71
CA LYS A 49 4.62 -6.08 4.08
C LYS A 49 3.90 -5.50 2.86
N ALA A 50 4.59 -5.40 1.71
CA ALA A 50 3.96 -5.06 0.44
C ALA A 50 2.93 -6.13 0.02
N GLN A 51 3.24 -7.42 0.21
CA GLN A 51 2.31 -8.52 -0.03
C GLN A 51 1.11 -8.45 0.91
N GLU A 52 1.32 -8.18 2.20
CA GLU A 52 0.20 -7.98 3.14
C GLU A 52 -0.74 -6.85 2.68
N TYR A 53 -0.19 -5.71 2.25
CA TYR A 53 -1.01 -4.62 1.69
C TYR A 53 -1.70 -5.05 0.39
N PHE A 54 -0.99 -5.72 -0.51
CA PHE A 54 -1.55 -6.23 -1.76
C PHE A 54 -2.70 -7.22 -1.52
N GLU A 55 -2.57 -8.13 -0.56
CA GLU A 55 -3.66 -9.04 -0.20
C GLU A 55 -4.82 -8.33 0.48
N MET A 56 -4.54 -7.33 1.32
CA MET A 56 -5.55 -6.57 2.04
C MET A 56 -6.40 -5.69 1.12
N PHE A 57 -5.80 -5.08 0.08
CA PHE A 57 -6.49 -4.16 -0.83
C PHE A 57 -6.77 -4.77 -2.21
N GLY A 58 -5.95 -5.69 -2.70
CA GLY A 58 -6.14 -6.35 -4.01
C GLY A 58 -7.26 -7.39 -4.02
N LYS A 59 -7.63 -7.95 -2.87
CA LYS A 59 -8.79 -8.85 -2.72
C LYS A 59 -10.13 -8.14 -2.46
N ARG A 60 -10.13 -6.80 -2.39
CA ARG A 60 -11.37 -6.00 -2.27
C ARG A 60 -12.16 -5.90 -3.58
N THR A 61 -11.79 -6.63 -4.62
CA THR A 61 -12.62 -6.82 -5.81
C THR A 61 -13.82 -7.72 -5.51
N VAL A 62 -14.85 -7.16 -4.86
CA VAL A 62 -16.25 -7.64 -4.89
C VAL A 62 -17.20 -6.47 -5.13
#